data_AF-A0A661FX57-F1
#
_entry.id   AF-A0A661FX57-F1
#
_cell.length_a   1.000
_cell.length_b   1.000
_cell.length_c   1.000
_cell.angle_alpha   90.00
_cell.angle_beta   90.00
_cell.angle_gamma   90.00
#
_symmetry.space_group_name_H-M   'P 1'
#
loop_
_entity.id
_entity.type
_entity.pdbx_description
1 polymer ?
#
loop_
_entity_poly.entity_id
_entity_poly.type
_entity_poly.pdbx_seq_one_letter_code
_entity_poly.pdbx_strand_id
1 'polypeptide(L)'
;MSDTPHDLGGDTHIETERADAARPDGAAIRRFALPSLLGILTFLTPVRVDGNWTILMGLISDTGKNFVGAGMPWVVYGLLCISAVGTVYAKTLGR
;
A
#
# COMPACT_ATOMS: atom_id res chain seq x y z
N MET A 1 -23.90 -66.82 8.57
CA MET A 1 -22.61 -66.12 8.42
C MET A 1 -22.76 -65.22 7.19
N SER A 2 -23.24 -64.00 7.40
CA SER A 2 -23.46 -62.99 6.36
C SER A 2 -23.47 -61.59 7.01
N ASP A 3 -22.49 -60.80 6.60
CA ASP A 3 -22.54 -59.35 6.37
C ASP A 3 -22.90 -58.35 7.50
N THR A 4 -21.80 -57.76 7.98
CA THR A 4 -21.52 -56.31 8.12
C THR A 4 -22.08 -55.46 9.26
N PRO A 5 -21.29 -54.45 9.71
CA PRO A 5 -21.55 -53.61 10.87
C PRO A 5 -22.36 -52.37 10.51
N HIS A 6 -23.31 -51.99 11.37
CA HIS A 6 -24.05 -50.74 11.22
C HIS A 6 -23.30 -49.61 11.96
N ASP A 7 -22.90 -48.63 11.16
CA ASP A 7 -22.34 -47.32 11.51
C ASP A 7 -23.37 -46.43 12.25
N LEU A 8 -22.93 -45.22 12.63
CA LEU A 8 -23.61 -44.02 13.21
C LEU A 8 -23.02 -43.68 14.60
N GLY A 9 -22.07 -42.77 14.75
CA GLY A 9 -22.11 -41.33 14.40
C GLY A 9 -22.54 -40.55 15.66
N GLY A 10 -21.90 -39.47 16.09
CA GLY A 10 -20.90 -38.61 15.47
C GLY A 10 -20.92 -37.30 16.24
N ASP A 11 -20.07 -37.17 17.27
CA ASP A 11 -20.08 -35.99 18.14
C ASP A 11 -18.67 -35.43 18.32
N THR A 12 -17.70 -35.93 17.55
CA THR A 12 -16.36 -35.36 17.47
C THR A 12 -16.34 -34.30 16.37
N HIS A 13 -17.19 -33.28 16.48
CA HIS A 13 -16.93 -31.99 15.85
C HIS A 13 -15.97 -31.22 16.75
N ILE A 14 -14.78 -31.80 16.97
CA ILE A 14 -13.59 -30.96 17.12
C ILE A 14 -13.47 -30.31 15.76
N GLU A 15 -14.03 -29.11 15.67
CA GLU A 15 -13.82 -28.17 14.59
C GLU A 15 -12.31 -28.04 14.46
N THR A 16 -11.76 -28.89 13.61
CA THR A 16 -10.41 -28.79 13.09
C THR A 16 -10.50 -27.66 12.08
N GLU A 17 -10.80 -26.47 12.57
CA GLU A 17 -10.25 -25.24 12.04
C GLU A 17 -8.77 -25.23 12.44
N ARG A 18 -8.03 -26.28 12.05
CA ARG A 18 -6.71 -26.03 11.49
C ARG A 18 -7.04 -25.15 10.31
N ALA A 19 -6.94 -23.84 10.54
CA ALA A 19 -6.43 -22.93 9.54
C ALA A 19 -5.27 -23.68 8.89
N ASP A 20 -5.58 -24.37 7.79
CA ASP A 20 -4.60 -24.85 6.86
C ASP A 20 -3.86 -23.57 6.51
N ALA A 21 -2.66 -23.42 7.06
CA ALA A 21 -1.83 -22.25 6.88
C ALA A 21 -1.43 -22.26 5.40
N ALA A 22 -2.36 -21.81 4.56
CA ALA A 22 -2.30 -21.89 3.13
C ALA A 22 -0.97 -21.28 2.74
N ARG A 23 -0.08 -22.12 2.21
CA ARG A 23 1.27 -21.71 1.85
C ARG A 23 1.11 -20.48 0.96
N PRO A 24 1.71 -19.33 1.31
CA PRO A 24 1.42 -18.11 0.60
C PRO A 24 1.78 -18.30 -0.87
N ASP A 25 0.79 -18.06 -1.74
CA ASP A 25 0.98 -18.14 -3.18
C ASP A 25 2.16 -17.26 -3.59
N GLY A 26 2.97 -17.72 -4.54
CA GLY A 26 4.09 -16.92 -5.05
C GLY A 26 3.65 -15.53 -5.56
N ALA A 27 2.40 -15.41 -6.01
CA ALA A 27 1.79 -14.13 -6.38
C ALA A 27 1.56 -13.20 -5.18
N ALA A 28 1.14 -13.72 -4.03
CA ALA A 28 0.98 -12.96 -2.80
C ALA A 28 2.34 -12.47 -2.28
N ILE A 29 3.36 -13.33 -2.30
CA ILE A 29 4.72 -12.98 -1.90
C ILE A 29 5.28 -11.87 -2.78
N ARG A 30 5.14 -11.95 -4.12
CA ARG A 30 5.61 -10.88 -5.02
C ARG A 30 4.89 -9.55 -4.79
N ARG A 31 3.56 -9.58 -4.58
CA ARG A 31 2.78 -8.37 -4.30
C ARG A 31 3.16 -7.70 -2.99
N PHE A 32 3.69 -8.46 -2.03
CA PHE A 32 4.25 -7.92 -0.78
C PHE A 32 5.71 -7.48 -0.93
N ALA A 33 6.56 -8.35 -1.47
CA ALA A 33 8.00 -8.14 -1.54
C ALA A 33 8.39 -6.98 -2.46
N LEU A 34 7.68 -6.78 -3.58
CA LEU A 34 8.01 -5.72 -4.54
C LEU A 34 7.86 -4.31 -3.92
N PRO A 35 6.70 -3.92 -3.34
CA PRO A 35 6.58 -2.61 -2.70
C PRO A 35 7.46 -2.49 -1.46
N SER A 36 7.66 -3.56 -0.68
CA SER A 36 8.55 -3.54 0.49
C SER A 36 10.01 -3.29 0.10
N LEU A 37 10.51 -3.99 -0.93
CA LEU A 37 11.87 -3.81 -1.43
C LEU A 37 12.05 -2.43 -2.04
N LEU A 38 11.07 -1.94 -2.80
CA LEU A 38 11.07 -0.58 -3.32
C LEU A 38 11.16 0.44 -2.19
N GLY A 39 10.41 0.24 -1.10
CA GLY A 39 10.47 1.07 0.09
C GLY A 39 11.86 1.09 0.73
N ILE A 40 12.46 -0.07 0.97
CA ILE A 40 13.83 -0.17 1.53
C ILE A 40 14.84 0.53 0.61
N LEU A 41 14.71 0.33 -0.70
CA LEU A 41 15.65 0.91 -1.66
C LEU A 41 15.50 2.44 -1.76
N THR A 42 14.27 2.95 -1.72
CA THR A 42 13.99 4.39 -1.88
C THR A 42 14.10 5.19 -0.58
N PHE A 43 13.94 4.57 0.59
CA PHE A 43 13.92 5.26 1.89
C PHE A 43 15.07 4.88 2.83
N LEU A 44 15.65 3.68 2.73
CA LEU A 44 16.70 3.23 3.65
C LEU A 44 18.10 3.21 3.01
N THR A 45 18.19 3.13 1.69
CA THR A 45 19.48 2.99 0.99
C THR A 45 20.08 4.37 0.71
N PRO A 46 21.18 4.76 1.37
CA PRO A 46 21.84 6.03 1.09
C PRO A 46 22.60 5.95 -0.24
N VAL A 47 22.51 7.00 -1.03
CA VAL A 47 23.21 7.19 -2.30
C VAL A 47 24.01 8.49 -2.24
N ARG A 48 25.22 8.45 -2.79
CA ARG A 48 26.12 9.60 -2.81
C ARG A 48 25.94 10.37 -4.11
N VAL A 49 25.54 11.64 -4.01
CA VAL A 49 25.35 12.55 -5.14
C VAL A 49 26.14 13.83 -4.83
N ASP A 50 27.00 14.26 -5.76
CA ASP A 50 27.83 15.47 -5.63
C ASP A 50 28.61 15.58 -4.31
N GLY A 51 29.10 14.45 -3.82
CA GLY A 51 29.88 14.36 -2.59
C GLY A 51 29.05 14.28 -1.30
N ASN A 52 27.74 14.51 -1.36
CA ASN A 52 26.83 14.47 -0.22
C ASN A 52 26.06 13.13 -0.14
N TRP A 53 25.79 12.66 1.07
CA TRP A 53 24.98 11.47 1.31
C TRP A 53 23.51 11.87 1.36
N THR A 54 22.72 11.33 0.44
CA THR A 54 21.27 11.52 0.39
C THR A 54 20.59 10.16 0.26
N ILE A 55 19.26 10.17 0.30
CA ILE A 55 18.44 8.99 0.06
C ILE A 55 17.77 9.19 -1.30
N LEU A 56 17.41 8.11 -2.02
CA LEU A 56 16.73 8.20 -3.32
C LEU A 56 15.52 9.15 -3.28
N MET A 57 14.71 9.04 -2.22
CA MET A 57 13.57 9.93 -2.00
C MET A 57 13.98 11.40 -1.81
N GLY A 58 15.12 11.66 -1.18
CA GLY A 58 15.69 13.00 -1.02
C GLY A 58 16.03 13.64 -2.36
N LEU A 59 16.65 12.88 -3.27
CA LEU A 59 16.96 13.34 -4.63
C LEU A 59 15.69 13.71 -5.42
N ILE A 60 14.65 12.87 -5.33
CA ILE A 60 13.35 13.12 -5.99
C ILE A 60 12.68 14.36 -5.38
N SER A 61 12.74 14.50 -4.05
CA SER A 61 12.19 15.64 -3.33
C SER A 61 12.88 16.94 -3.75
N ASP A 62 14.20 16.96 -3.81
CA ASP A 62 14.97 18.16 -4.17
C ASP A 62 14.80 18.52 -5.65
N THR A 63 14.67 17.53 -6.52
CA THR A 63 14.29 17.76 -7.92
C THR A 63 12.91 18.41 -8.03
N GLY A 64 11.91 17.90 -7.29
CA GLY A 64 10.58 18.49 -7.24
C GLY A 64 10.57 19.90 -6.65
N LYS A 65 11.36 20.14 -5.60
CA LYS A 65 11.56 21.48 -5.03
C LYS A 65 12.23 22.42 -6.02
N ASN A 66 13.21 21.97 -6.79
CA ASN A 66 13.84 22.85 -7.79
C ASN A 66 12.89 23.19 -8.94
N PHE A 67 11.98 22.27 -9.29
CA PHE A 67 10.97 22.50 -10.31
C PHE A 67 9.86 23.47 -9.85
N VAL A 68 9.47 23.41 -8.58
CA VAL A 68 8.30 24.15 -8.05
C VAL A 68 8.70 25.23 -7.03
N GLY A 69 9.97 25.37 -6.66
CA GLY A 69 10.40 25.96 -5.39
C GLY A 69 9.91 27.37 -5.14
N ALA A 70 10.06 28.27 -6.12
CA ALA A 70 9.54 29.63 -6.01
C ALA A 70 7.99 29.70 -6.12
N GLY A 71 7.37 28.70 -6.76
CA GLY A 71 5.94 28.58 -6.96
C GLY A 71 5.20 27.76 -5.90
N MET A 72 5.88 27.16 -4.92
CA MET A 72 5.24 26.30 -3.91
C MET A 72 4.06 26.96 -3.21
N PRO A 73 4.15 28.22 -2.73
CA PRO A 73 3.01 28.89 -2.12
C PRO A 73 1.84 29.05 -3.09
N TRP A 74 2.13 29.31 -4.37
CA TRP A 74 1.12 29.45 -5.43
C TRP A 74 0.46 28.12 -5.79
N VAL A 75 1.19 27.01 -5.78
CA VAL A 75 0.63 25.68 -5.99
C VAL A 75 -0.32 25.32 -4.87
N VAL A 76 0.08 25.52 -3.61
CA VAL A 76 -0.78 25.27 -2.45
C VAL A 76 -2.00 26.19 -2.47
N TYR A 77 -1.81 27.48 -2.75
CA TYR A 77 -2.90 28.45 -2.87
C TYR A 77 -3.90 28.05 -3.97
N GLY A 78 -3.41 27.72 -5.17
CA GLY A 78 -4.25 27.28 -6.28
C GLY A 78 -5.02 26.00 -5.95
N LEU A 79 -4.36 25.02 -5.33
CA LEU A 79 -5.01 23.79 -4.85
C LEU A 79 -6.14 24.09 -3.86
N LEU A 80 -5.90 25.00 -2.91
CA LEU A 80 -6.92 25.43 -1.94
C LEU A 80 -8.08 26.15 -2.62
N CYS A 81 -7.80 27.07 -3.55
CA CYS A 81 -8.85 27.75 -4.31
C CYS A 81 -9.70 26.78 -5.12
N ILE A 82 -9.09 25.84 -5.84
CA ILE A 82 -9.80 24.81 -6.62
C ILE A 82 -10.63 23.93 -5.68
N SER A 83 -10.09 23.51 -4.55
CA SER A 83 -10.79 22.70 -3.55
C SER A 83 -12.00 23.45 -2.98
N ALA A 84 -11.83 24.72 -2.62
CA ALA A 84 -12.90 25.57 -2.11
C ALA A 84 -14.00 25.78 -3.16
N VAL A 85 -13.63 26.13 -4.40
CA VAL A 85 -14.58 26.29 -5.52
C VAL A 85 -15.30 24.98 -5.80
N GLY A 86 -14.57 23.86 -5.84
CA GLY A 86 -15.15 22.53 -6.03
C GLY A 86 -16.14 22.15 -4.94
N THR A 87 -15.83 22.49 -3.67
CA THR A 87 -16.74 22.28 -2.54
C THR A 87 -18.01 23.10 -2.68
N VAL A 88 -17.89 24.39 -3.00
CA VAL A 88 -19.03 25.28 -3.22
C VAL A 88 -19.87 24.76 -4.38
N TYR A 89 -19.24 24.42 -5.50
CA TYR A 89 -19.90 23.86 -6.68
C TYR A 89 -20.68 22.58 -6.35
N ALA A 90 -20.03 21.61 -5.71
CA ALA A 90 -20.66 20.35 -5.34
C ALA A 90 -21.85 20.55 -4.38
N LYS A 91 -21.77 21.52 -3.46
CA LYS A 91 -22.83 21.75 -2.47
C LYS A 91 -23.99 22.62 -2.99
N THR A 92 -23.75 23.48 -3.97
CA THR A 92 -24.74 24.46 -4.45
C THR A 92 -25.32 24.14 -5.82
N LEU A 93 -24.53 23.56 -6.71
CA LEU A 93 -24.88 23.32 -8.11
C LEU A 93 -24.90 21.82 -8.47
N GLY A 94 -24.10 21.02 -7.77
CA GLY A 94 -24.21 19.56 -7.77
C GLY A 94 -25.47 19.14 -7.03
N ARG A 95 -26.53 18.82 -7.78
CA ARG A 95 -27.74 18.19 -7.22
C ARG A 95 -27.47 16.74 -6.87
#